data_AF-A0A0D6KUP2-F1
#
_entry.id   AF-A0A0D6KUP2-F1
#
_cell.length_a   1.000
_cell.length_b   1.000
_cell.length_c   1.000
_cell.angle_alpha   90.00
_cell.angle_beta   90.00
_cell.angle_gamma   90.00
#
_symmetry.space_group_name_H-M   'P 1'
#
loop_
_entity.id
_entity.type
_entity.pdbx_description
1 polymer ?
#
loop_
_entity_poly.entity_id
_entity_poly.type
_entity_poly.pdbx_seq_one_letter_code
_entity_poly.pdbx_strand_id
1 'polypeptide(L)' 'MSVRYNQNNAPLVKVVYSQVKVNGKLQLVPLELYADGSLKRSQG' A
#
# COMPACT_ATOMS: atom_id res chain seq x y z
N MET A 1 -14.54 0.51 13.67
CA MET A 1 -13.34 0.58 12.81
C MET A 1 -12.86 -0.84 12.59
N SER A 2 -12.83 -1.35 11.35
CA SER A 2 -12.30 -2.68 11.05
C SER A 2 -10.81 -2.57 10.74
N VAL A 3 -9.97 -3.31 11.46
CA VAL A 3 -8.52 -3.37 11.20
C VAL A 3 -8.32 -4.28 9.99
N ARG A 4 -7.67 -3.75 8.94
CA ARG A 4 -7.30 -4.55 7.77
C ARG A 4 -6.02 -5.32 8.08
N TYR A 5 -5.96 -6.56 7.62
CA TYR A 5 -4.80 -7.44 7.77
C TYR A 5 -4.34 -7.95 6.42
N ASN A 6 -3.03 -8.16 6.26
CA ASN A 6 -2.50 -8.87 5.10
C ASN A 6 -2.57 -10.40 5.29
N GLN A 7 -2.02 -11.15 4.33
CA GLN A 7 -1.98 -12.62 4.37
C GLN A 7 -1.14 -13.19 5.53
N ASN A 8 -0.28 -12.37 6.14
CA ASN A 8 0.55 -12.74 7.29
C ASN A 8 -0.10 -12.33 8.63
N ASN A 9 -1.37 -11.91 8.63
CA ASN A 9 -2.05 -11.33 9.79
C ASN A 9 -1.37 -10.09 10.38
N ALA A 10 -0.54 -9.38 9.60
CA ALA A 10 0.01 -8.10 10.02
C ALA A 10 -1.05 -7.01 9.82
N PRO A 11 -1.30 -6.14 10.82
CA PRO A 11 -2.26 -5.05 10.69
C PRO A 11 -1.76 -3.96 9.74
N LEU A 12 -2.70 -3.34 9.03
CA LEU A 12 -2.44 -2.14 8.24
C LEU A 12 -1.99 -0.99 9.16
N VAL A 13 -0.85 -0.40 8.85
CA VAL A 13 -0.29 0.74 9.60
C VAL A 13 -0.73 2.06 9.00
N LYS A 14 -0.53 2.23 7.68
CA LYS A 14 -0.88 3.45 6.94
C LYS A 14 -0.94 3.23 5.44
N VAL A 15 -1.57 4.17 4.74
CA VAL A 15 -1.45 4.30 3.29
C VAL A 15 -0.28 5.23 2.96
N VAL A 16 0.59 4.80 2.05
CA VAL A 16 1.72 5.58 1.52
C VAL A 16 1.56 5.76 0.01
N TYR A 17 2.33 6.65 -0.59
CA TYR A 17 2.33 6.85 -2.04
C TYR A 17 3.72 6.54 -2.60
N SER A 18 3.74 5.79 -3.70
CA SER A 18 4.95 5.54 -4.48
C SER A 18 4.88 6.28 -5.80
N GLN A 19 5.98 6.92 -6.18
CA GLN A 19 6.11 7.55 -7.50
C GLN A 19 6.53 6.49 -8.51
N VAL A 20 5.71 6.25 -9.52
CA VAL A 20 6.01 5.32 -10.62
C VAL A 20 5.90 6.03 -11.96
N LYS A 21 6.75 5.65 -12.91
CA LYS A 21 6.71 6.18 -14.27
C LYS A 21 5.89 5.22 -15.14
N VAL A 22 4.71 5.66 -15.58
CA VAL A 22 3.82 4.90 -16.46
C VAL A 22 3.65 5.69 -17.76
N ASN A 23 3.99 5.07 -18.89
CA ASN A 23 3.96 5.72 -20.21
C ASN A 23 4.66 7.08 -20.24
N GLY A 24 5.83 7.18 -19.60
CA GLY A 24 6.61 8.41 -19.55
C GLY A 24 6.15 9.46 -18.54
N LYS A 25 4.96 9.31 -17.95
CA LYS A 25 4.41 10.23 -16.94
C LYS A 25 4.66 9.71 -15.53
N LEU A 26 5.06 10.59 -14.62
CA LEU A 26 5.13 10.30 -13.18
C LEU A 26 3.71 10.24 -12.62
N GLN A 27 3.40 9.16 -11.91
CA GLN A 27 2.13 8.94 -11.25
C GLN A 27 2.36 8.54 -9.79
N LEU A 28 1.50 9.02 -8.91
CA LEU A 28 1.46 8.58 -7.52
C LEU A 28 0.50 7.40 -7.39
N VAL A 29 1.01 6.26 -6.93
CA VAL A 29 0.22 5.06 -6.69
C VAL A 29 0.09 4.84 -5.18
N PRO A 30 -1.13 4.72 -4.65
CA PRO A 30 -1.33 4.41 -3.24
C PRO A 30 -0.95 2.96 -2.93
N LEU A 31 -0.21 2.78 -1.85
CA LEU A 31 0.19 1.48 -1.31
C LEU A 31 -0.21 1.39 0.16
N GLU A 32 -0.60 0.20 0.59
CA GLU A 32 -0.87 -0.16 1.97
C GLU A 32 0.41 -0.69 2.61
N LEU A 33 0.85 -0.04 3.69
CA LEU A 33 1.99 -0.47 4.50
C LEU A 33 1.49 -1.23 5.73
N TYR A 34 1.95 -2.47 5.87
CA TYR A 34 1.60 -3.33 6.99
C TYR A 34 2.72 -3.38 8.03
N ALA A 35 2.39 -3.83 9.26
CA ALA A 35 3.33 -3.84 10.38
C ALA A 35 4.52 -4.79 10.22
N ASP A 36 4.41 -5.79 9.33
CA ASP A 36 5.51 -6.67 8.92
C ASP A 36 6.45 -6.03 7.87
N GLY A 37 6.21 -4.76 7.50
CA GLY A 37 6.97 -4.03 6.50
C GLY A 37 6.55 -4.32 5.05
N SER A 38 5.58 -5.21 4.83
CA SER A 38 5.09 -5.51 3.48
C SER A 38 4.29 -4.33 2.90
N LEU A 39 4.42 -4.17 1.57
CA LEU A 39 3.66 -3.20 0.79
C LEU A 39 2.72 -3.95 -0.16
N LYS A 40 1.43 -3.58 -0.15
CA LYS A 40 0.47 -4.01 -1.18
C LYS A 40 -0.09 -2.80 -1.90
N ARG A 41 -0.46 -2.97 -3.17
CA ARG A 41 -1.28 -1.96 -3.84
C ARG A 41 -2.61 -1.90 -3.11
N SER A 42 -3.04 -0.68 -2.74
CA SER A 42 -4.39 -0.51 -2.24
C SER A 42 -5.32 -0.82 -3.42
N GLN A 43 -6.04 -1.94 -3.35
CA GLN A 43 -7.17 -2.16 -4.24
C GLN A 43 -8.30 -1.29 -3.71
N GLY A 44 -8.58 -0.22 -4.44
CA GLY A 44 -9.78 0.60 -4.23
C GLY A 44 -11.04 -0.19 -4.55
#